data_AF-A0AAE0S5P0-F1
#
_entry.id   AF-A0AAE0S5P0-F1
#
_cell.length_a   1.000
_cell.length_b   1.000
_cell.length_c   1.000
_cell.angle_alpha   90.00
_cell.angle_beta   90.00
_cell.angle_gamma   90.00
#
_symmetry.space_group_name_H-M   'P 1'
#
loop_
_entity.id
_entity.type
_entity.pdbx_description
1 polymer ?
#
loop_
_entity_poly.entity_id
_entity_poly.type
_entity_poly.pdbx_seq_one_letter_code
_entity_poly.pdbx_strand_id
1 'polypeptide(L)'
;MTHNKEKNGHGQMKNYSVSDSYCKFEVKDLLSCWEDSKFKRTFEDNCQFVKNYPIGDSIPYLQELGLAKSFHDFPNPKIPVVVTAASSDHFLEVQAQMQNLHSVVLPRYKNLKFIFYDLGLKEHEKEMMKKHCRCEYRSFPFEKYPDHVKILKGYTFKPLIAQTVLNEYGFVMWIDASIRFTTGELDSLFEIAIKDGVKILEGESGVGYRTDPTTFKFLREDPCLFADKNETQTGFFLIYRTRFIVETIMRPWVSCALTSGCMYFPGSQERTHCENQNGLGFCHRFEQSVLSIILWRLYHANLERVFIPETLFDVQRDRGAKYFESLENKNHFFFG
;
A
#
# COMPACT_ATOMS: atom_id res chain seq x y z
N MET A 1 43.45 -45.43 45.01
CA MET A 1 42.81 -44.10 45.08
C MET A 1 42.26 -43.80 43.69
N THR A 2 41.23 -44.50 43.21
CA THR A 2 39.79 -44.20 43.35
C THR A 2 39.39 -42.74 43.08
N HIS A 3 38.56 -42.59 42.02
CA HIS A 3 37.57 -41.53 41.75
C HIS A 3 38.09 -40.14 41.35
N ASN A 4 37.44 -39.37 40.47
CA ASN A 4 36.37 -39.57 39.48
C ASN A 4 36.41 -38.32 38.54
N LYS A 5 35.65 -38.41 37.45
CA LYS A 5 35.33 -37.37 36.45
C LYS A 5 35.19 -35.93 36.97
N GLU A 6 35.61 -34.94 36.17
CA GLU A 6 34.67 -34.05 35.43
C GLU A 6 35.42 -33.05 34.53
N LYS A 7 35.13 -33.12 33.22
CA LYS A 7 35.31 -32.03 32.25
C LYS A 7 33.97 -31.31 32.16
N ASN A 8 33.93 -30.00 32.36
CA ASN A 8 32.89 -29.06 31.88
C ASN A 8 33.48 -27.64 31.99
N GLY A 9 33.23 -26.66 31.12
CA GLY A 9 32.26 -26.63 30.04
C GLY A 9 32.78 -25.87 28.81
N HIS A 10 32.35 -26.37 27.65
CA HIS A 10 32.14 -25.53 26.47
C HIS A 10 31.00 -24.58 26.77
N GLY A 11 31.20 -23.29 26.52
CA GLY A 11 30.11 -22.32 26.42
C GLY A 11 29.21 -22.72 25.25
N GLN A 12 28.08 -23.34 25.56
CA GLN A 12 27.03 -23.62 24.60
C GLN A 12 26.46 -22.29 24.07
N MET A 13 26.36 -22.20 22.74
CA MET A 13 25.41 -21.32 22.07
C MET A 13 24.03 -21.56 22.68
N LYS A 14 23.44 -20.51 23.27
CA LYS A 14 22.05 -20.54 23.68
C LYS A 14 21.19 -20.63 22.43
N ASN A 15 20.71 -21.83 22.13
CA ASN A 15 19.56 -22.03 21.27
C ASN A 15 18.37 -21.32 21.92
N TYR A 16 18.00 -20.16 21.40
CA TYR A 16 16.69 -19.58 21.66
C TYR A 16 15.69 -20.39 20.84
N SER A 17 15.13 -21.44 21.45
CA SER A 17 13.91 -22.04 20.93
C SER A 17 12.79 -21.01 21.09
N VAL A 18 12.39 -20.38 19.99
CA VAL A 18 11.13 -19.64 19.92
C VAL A 18 10.03 -20.65 20.22
N SER A 19 9.42 -20.56 21.41
CA SER A 19 8.31 -21.41 21.76
C SER A 19 7.12 -21.07 20.85
N ASP A 20 6.61 -22.06 20.11
CA ASP A 20 5.40 -22.05 19.28
C ASP A 20 4.09 -21.78 20.04
N SER A 21 4.12 -20.99 21.12
CA SER A 21 2.97 -20.69 21.97
C SER A 21 2.25 -19.38 21.62
N TYR A 22 2.64 -18.68 20.55
CA TYR A 22 1.95 -17.48 20.05
C TYR A 22 1.04 -17.71 18.82
N CYS A 23 0.96 -18.94 18.30
CA CYS A 23 0.26 -19.26 17.05
C CYS A 23 -0.83 -20.33 17.18
N LYS A 24 -1.67 -20.26 18.21
CA LYS A 24 -2.94 -20.99 18.23
C LYS A 24 -4.09 -20.04 18.58
N PHE A 25 -4.63 -19.41 17.55
CA PHE A 25 -5.91 -18.73 17.60
C PHE A 25 -6.96 -19.75 17.18
N GLU A 26 -7.89 -20.12 18.05
CA GLU A 26 -9.00 -20.98 17.64
C GLU A 26 -9.98 -20.13 16.83
N VAL A 27 -10.25 -20.55 15.58
CA VAL A 27 -11.16 -19.89 14.62
C VAL A 27 -12.58 -19.68 15.19
N LYS A 28 -12.95 -20.34 16.30
CA LYS A 28 -14.26 -20.25 16.92
C LYS A 28 -14.59 -18.87 17.53
N ASP A 29 -13.59 -18.08 17.92
CA ASP A 29 -13.81 -16.78 18.58
C ASP A 29 -14.23 -15.65 17.61
N LEU A 30 -14.24 -15.92 16.29
CA LEU A 30 -14.57 -14.95 15.23
C LEU A 30 -15.97 -15.15 14.64
N LEU A 31 -16.78 -16.07 15.18
CA LEU A 31 -18.06 -16.46 14.59
C LEU A 31 -19.25 -15.55 14.92
N SER A 32 -19.13 -14.62 15.87
CA SER A 32 -20.22 -13.67 16.16
C SER A 32 -19.69 -12.33 16.64
N CYS A 33 -20.00 -11.26 15.91
CA CYS A 33 -19.81 -9.91 16.41
C CYS A 33 -20.83 -9.58 17.48
N TRP A 34 -20.36 -8.99 18.58
CA TRP A 34 -21.19 -8.56 19.70
C TRP A 34 -21.59 -7.09 19.50
N GLU A 35 -22.78 -6.70 19.95
CA GLU A 35 -23.35 -5.35 19.73
C GLU A 35 -22.57 -4.19 20.40
N ASP A 36 -21.61 -4.50 21.27
CA ASP A 36 -20.93 -3.50 22.11
C ASP A 36 -19.70 -2.85 21.45
N SER A 37 -19.20 -3.39 20.34
CA SER A 37 -18.03 -2.84 19.64
C SER A 37 -18.38 -1.49 19.00
N LYS A 38 -17.78 -0.39 19.48
CA LYS A 38 -18.00 0.97 18.93
C LYS A 38 -16.71 1.73 18.63
N PHE A 39 -16.73 2.53 17.56
CA PHE A 39 -15.70 3.55 17.33
C PHE A 39 -15.65 4.54 18.50
N LYS A 40 -14.52 5.25 18.68
CA LYS A 40 -14.49 6.33 19.67
C LYS A 40 -15.47 7.42 19.23
N ARG A 41 -16.08 8.10 20.19
CA ARG A 41 -17.16 9.06 19.94
C ARG A 41 -16.69 10.31 19.19
N THR A 42 -15.46 10.76 19.45
CA THR A 42 -14.92 11.99 18.87
C THR A 42 -13.90 11.69 17.78
N PHE A 43 -13.75 12.62 16.83
CA PHE A 43 -12.73 12.51 15.79
C PHE A 43 -11.32 12.54 16.41
N GLU A 44 -11.13 13.39 17.42
CA GLU A 44 -9.87 13.56 18.14
C GLU A 44 -9.45 12.28 18.85
N ASP A 45 -10.37 11.57 19.52
CA ASP A 45 -10.06 10.30 20.18
C ASP A 45 -9.66 9.21 19.18
N ASN A 46 -10.33 9.15 18.03
CA ASN A 46 -9.94 8.22 16.96
C ASN A 46 -8.58 8.60 16.35
N CYS A 47 -8.27 9.90 16.21
CA CYS A 47 -6.95 10.35 15.79
C CYS A 47 -5.86 9.91 16.78
N GLN A 48 -6.10 10.08 18.08
CA GLN A 48 -5.15 9.63 19.11
C GLN A 48 -5.02 8.10 19.11
N PHE A 49 -6.11 7.37 18.88
CA PHE A 49 -6.08 5.91 18.77
C PHE A 49 -5.15 5.45 17.64
N VAL A 50 -5.30 6.02 16.43
CA VAL A 50 -4.45 5.70 15.28
C VAL A 50 -3.00 6.11 15.49
N LYS A 51 -2.75 7.30 16.07
CA LYS A 51 -1.38 7.75 16.40
C LYS A 51 -0.66 6.83 17.40
N ASN A 52 -1.43 6.07 18.18
CA ASN A 52 -0.92 5.11 19.16
C ASN A 52 -0.86 3.66 18.65
N TYR A 53 -1.10 3.42 17.35
CA TYR A 53 -0.85 2.11 16.75
C TYR A 53 0.59 1.67 16.97
N PRO A 54 0.83 0.37 17.25
CA PRO A 54 2.18 -0.14 17.40
C PRO A 54 3.01 0.15 16.15
N ILE A 55 4.22 0.67 16.34
CA ILE A 55 5.15 0.95 15.24
C ILE A 55 6.17 -0.19 15.02
N GLY A 56 6.15 -1.22 15.87
CA GLY A 56 7.02 -2.38 15.77
C GLY A 56 8.50 -2.03 15.57
N ASP A 57 9.13 -2.72 14.62
CA ASP A 57 10.55 -2.55 14.29
C ASP A 57 10.79 -1.44 13.25
N SER A 58 9.77 -0.61 12.95
CA SER A 58 9.87 0.40 11.89
C SER A 58 10.75 1.61 12.22
N ILE A 59 11.10 1.82 13.51
CA ILE A 59 11.79 3.02 14.01
C ILE A 59 13.03 3.42 13.17
N PRO A 60 13.96 2.51 12.81
CA PRO A 60 15.17 2.89 12.07
C PRO A 60 14.87 3.52 10.71
N TYR A 61 13.77 3.12 10.07
CA TYR A 61 13.41 3.56 8.71
C TYR A 61 12.58 4.84 8.69
N LEU A 62 11.81 5.11 9.75
CA LEU A 62 10.91 6.28 9.80
C LEU A 62 11.68 7.61 9.66
N GLN A 63 12.93 7.68 10.11
CA GLN A 63 13.75 8.87 9.96
C GLN A 63 14.09 9.15 8.49
N GLU A 64 14.50 8.12 7.75
CA GLU A 64 14.85 8.25 6.33
C GLU A 64 13.64 8.61 5.46
N LEU A 65 12.46 8.12 5.84
CA LEU A 65 11.20 8.39 5.15
C LEU A 65 10.56 9.74 5.54
N GLY A 66 11.23 10.56 6.36
CA GLY A 66 10.74 11.87 6.79
C GLY A 66 9.54 11.80 7.75
N LEU A 67 9.42 10.71 8.50
CA LEU A 67 8.32 10.43 9.45
C LEU A 67 8.72 10.56 10.93
N ALA A 68 10.01 10.73 11.24
CA ALA A 68 10.53 10.80 12.61
C ALA A 68 10.90 12.23 13.12
N LYS A 69 10.87 13.26 12.26
CA LYS A 69 11.35 14.63 12.58
C LYS A 69 10.32 15.73 12.27
N SER A 70 10.66 16.97 12.64
CA SER A 70 9.84 18.17 12.46
C SER A 70 9.24 18.26 11.06
N PHE A 71 7.92 18.45 11.00
CA PHE A 71 7.19 18.71 9.76
C PHE A 71 7.71 20.02 9.15
N HIS A 72 8.29 19.95 7.96
CA HIS A 72 8.69 21.12 7.19
C HIS A 72 7.59 21.46 6.20
N ASP A 73 7.24 22.74 6.09
CA ASP A 73 6.28 23.21 5.10
C ASP A 73 6.80 22.89 3.69
N PHE A 74 5.97 22.18 2.95
CA PHE A 74 6.22 21.86 1.54
C PHE A 74 5.67 22.99 0.67
N PRO A 75 6.20 23.21 -0.55
CA PRO A 75 5.43 23.93 -1.57
C PRO A 75 4.02 23.35 -1.65
N ASN A 76 3.02 24.16 -1.97
CA ASN A 76 1.63 23.71 -2.14
C ASN A 76 1.40 23.27 -3.60
N PRO A 77 1.69 22.01 -3.99
CA PRO A 77 1.50 21.55 -5.36
C PRO A 77 0.01 21.57 -5.72
N LYS A 78 -0.29 21.98 -6.95
CA LYS A 78 -1.67 21.95 -7.49
C LYS A 78 -1.99 20.68 -8.27
N ILE A 79 -0.96 19.96 -8.68
CA ILE A 79 -1.05 18.74 -9.50
C ILE A 79 -0.19 17.67 -8.82
N PRO A 80 -0.65 16.41 -8.72
CA PRO A 80 0.09 15.34 -8.10
C PRO A 80 1.23 14.84 -8.99
N VAL A 81 2.20 14.18 -8.38
CA VAL A 81 3.10 13.25 -9.09
C VAL A 81 2.39 11.92 -9.27
N VAL A 82 2.27 11.46 -10.51
CA VAL A 82 1.71 10.15 -10.82
C VAL A 82 2.75 9.08 -10.55
N VAL A 83 2.35 8.00 -9.87
CA VAL A 83 3.25 6.90 -9.50
C VAL A 83 2.58 5.57 -9.83
N THR A 84 3.34 4.70 -10.47
CA THR A 84 3.00 3.29 -10.67
C THR A 84 4.23 2.44 -10.35
N ALA A 85 4.03 1.15 -10.12
CA ALA A 85 5.10 0.19 -9.92
C ALA A 85 4.73 -1.17 -10.52
N ALA A 86 5.71 -1.90 -11.07
CA ALA A 86 5.47 -3.22 -11.61
C ALA A 86 6.73 -4.11 -11.56
N SER A 87 6.50 -5.41 -11.41
CA SER A 87 7.45 -6.48 -11.70
C SER A 87 7.17 -7.10 -13.07
N SER A 88 8.05 -8.00 -13.51
CA SER A 88 8.01 -8.60 -14.87
C SER A 88 6.66 -9.27 -15.21
N ASP A 89 5.98 -9.86 -14.22
CA ASP A 89 4.68 -10.52 -14.38
C ASP A 89 3.53 -9.55 -14.73
N HIS A 90 3.68 -8.26 -14.43
CA HIS A 90 2.73 -7.21 -14.80
C HIS A 90 3.25 -6.31 -15.96
N PHE A 91 4.32 -6.70 -16.66
CA PHE A 91 4.96 -5.83 -17.68
C PHE A 91 4.01 -5.44 -18.83
N LEU A 92 3.21 -6.37 -19.34
CA LEU A 92 2.23 -6.05 -20.39
C LEU A 92 1.08 -5.18 -19.87
N GLU A 93 0.68 -5.38 -18.61
CA GLU A 93 -0.40 -4.63 -17.99
C GLU A 93 0.01 -3.16 -17.77
N VAL A 94 1.24 -2.92 -17.30
CA VAL A 94 1.74 -1.54 -17.16
C VAL A 94 1.97 -0.87 -18.51
N GLN A 95 2.32 -1.62 -19.57
CA GLN A 95 2.36 -1.05 -20.93
C GLN A 95 0.99 -0.57 -21.41
N ALA A 96 -0.08 -1.32 -21.13
CA ALA A 96 -1.44 -0.89 -21.41
C ALA A 96 -1.86 0.32 -20.57
N GLN A 97 -1.43 0.40 -19.31
CA GLN A 97 -1.60 1.59 -18.47
C GLN A 97 -0.93 2.81 -19.12
N MET A 98 0.33 2.67 -19.53
CA MET A 98 1.10 3.77 -20.14
C MET A 98 0.51 4.21 -21.48
N GLN A 99 0.01 3.27 -22.28
CA GLN A 99 -0.72 3.60 -23.50
C GLN A 99 -1.92 4.52 -23.19
N ASN A 100 -2.72 4.17 -22.19
CA ASN A 100 -3.87 4.98 -21.75
C ASN A 100 -3.43 6.33 -21.17
N LEU A 101 -2.39 6.37 -20.33
CA LEU A 101 -1.83 7.60 -19.77
C LEU A 101 -1.36 8.57 -20.87
N HIS A 102 -0.64 8.05 -21.87
CA HIS A 102 -0.12 8.83 -23.00
C HIS A 102 -1.21 9.40 -23.90
N SER A 103 -2.33 8.70 -24.08
CA SER A 103 -3.40 9.11 -24.98
C SER A 103 -4.51 9.93 -24.30
N VAL A 104 -4.78 9.69 -23.01
CA VAL A 104 -5.91 10.29 -22.29
C VAL A 104 -5.48 11.42 -21.37
N VAL A 105 -4.38 11.26 -20.62
CA VAL A 105 -4.02 12.18 -19.52
C VAL A 105 -2.94 13.17 -19.94
N LEU A 106 -1.81 12.69 -20.48
CA LEU A 106 -0.67 13.54 -20.84
C LEU A 106 -0.96 14.65 -21.88
N PRO A 107 -1.91 14.51 -22.83
CA PRO A 107 -2.26 15.60 -23.73
C PRO A 107 -2.79 16.85 -23.00
N ARG A 108 -3.46 16.68 -21.86
CA ARG A 108 -3.99 17.77 -21.03
C ARG A 108 -2.95 18.32 -20.05
N TYR A 109 -2.14 17.44 -19.44
CA TYR A 109 -1.16 17.84 -18.43
C TYR A 109 0.28 17.70 -18.94
N LYS A 110 0.73 18.66 -19.75
CA LYS A 110 2.05 18.62 -20.41
C LYS A 110 3.25 18.55 -19.45
N ASN A 111 3.10 19.05 -18.21
CA ASN A 111 4.14 19.07 -17.18
C ASN A 111 3.88 18.06 -16.05
N LEU A 112 2.96 17.10 -16.26
CA LEU A 112 2.67 16.08 -15.26
C LEU A 112 3.90 15.19 -15.05
N LYS A 113 4.39 15.14 -13.82
CA LYS A 113 5.47 14.22 -13.47
C LYS A 113 4.89 12.82 -13.29
N PHE A 114 5.49 11.86 -13.99
CA PHE A 114 5.15 10.45 -13.89
C PHE A 114 6.39 9.65 -13.49
N ILE A 115 6.30 8.88 -12.41
CA ILE A 115 7.38 8.05 -11.88
C ILE A 115 6.97 6.58 -11.97
N PHE A 116 7.81 5.77 -12.60
CA PHE A 116 7.69 4.32 -12.62
C PHE A 116 8.70 3.71 -11.65
N TYR A 117 8.22 2.86 -10.73
CA TYR A 117 9.08 2.05 -9.86
C TYR A 117 9.19 0.60 -10.37
N ASP A 118 10.42 0.21 -10.69
CA ASP A 118 10.81 -1.15 -11.04
C ASP A 118 10.90 -2.02 -9.78
N LEU A 119 10.04 -3.04 -9.71
CA LEU A 119 9.97 -4.03 -8.63
C LEU A 119 10.66 -5.36 -8.98
N GLY A 120 11.31 -5.44 -10.16
CA GLY A 120 11.92 -6.67 -10.66
C GLY A 120 11.58 -6.97 -12.11
N LEU A 121 11.79 -6.01 -13.00
CA LEU A 121 11.76 -6.19 -14.46
C LEU A 121 13.01 -6.97 -14.94
N LYS A 122 12.88 -7.68 -16.06
CA LYS A 122 14.03 -8.27 -16.78
C LYS A 122 14.79 -7.21 -17.56
N GLU A 123 16.08 -7.42 -17.85
CA GLU A 123 16.93 -6.40 -18.50
C GLU A 123 16.32 -5.80 -19.78
N HIS A 124 15.79 -6.62 -20.69
CA HIS A 124 15.14 -6.11 -21.91
C HIS A 124 13.88 -5.26 -21.61
N GLU A 125 13.11 -5.63 -20.59
CA GLU A 125 11.92 -4.88 -20.15
C GLU A 125 12.34 -3.52 -19.57
N LYS A 126 13.46 -3.47 -18.82
CA LYS A 126 14.05 -2.23 -18.30
C LYS A 126 14.46 -1.29 -19.43
N GLU A 127 15.12 -1.82 -20.46
CA GLU A 127 15.55 -1.06 -21.63
C GLU A 127 14.35 -0.45 -22.36
N MET A 128 13.31 -1.26 -22.62
CA MET A 128 12.08 -0.79 -23.24
C MET A 128 11.38 0.27 -22.39
N MET A 129 11.30 0.07 -21.07
CA MET A 129 10.67 1.00 -20.15
C MET A 129 11.37 2.37 -20.16
N LYS A 130 12.70 2.39 -19.99
CA LYS A 130 13.50 3.63 -20.01
C LYS A 130 13.38 4.38 -21.33
N LYS A 131 13.22 3.67 -22.44
CA LYS A 131 13.11 4.26 -23.78
C LYS A 131 11.72 4.86 -24.06
N HIS A 132 10.66 4.19 -23.63
CA HIS A 132 9.31 4.46 -24.14
C HIS A 132 8.31 5.02 -23.12
N CYS A 133 8.56 4.90 -21.81
CA CYS A 133 7.55 5.22 -20.78
C CYS A 133 7.20 6.71 -20.64
N ARG A 134 8.02 7.61 -21.20
CA ARG A 134 7.92 9.08 -20.98
C ARG A 134 7.78 9.44 -19.49
N CYS A 135 8.55 8.76 -18.67
CA CYS A 135 8.46 8.78 -17.22
C CYS A 135 9.86 8.82 -16.58
N GLU A 136 9.92 9.17 -15.30
CA GLU A 136 11.10 8.96 -14.50
C GLU A 136 11.15 7.50 -14.03
N TYR A 137 12.16 6.77 -14.48
CA TYR A 137 12.39 5.38 -14.09
C TYR A 137 13.19 5.30 -12.78
N ARG A 138 12.69 4.56 -11.78
CA ARG A 138 13.39 4.29 -10.52
C ARG A 138 13.39 2.81 -10.19
N SER A 139 14.50 2.26 -9.72
CA SER A 139 14.50 0.93 -9.11
C SER A 139 14.09 1.03 -7.64
N PHE A 140 13.20 0.15 -7.18
CA PHE A 140 12.83 0.12 -5.76
C PHE A 140 13.98 -0.46 -4.92
N PRO A 141 14.46 0.26 -3.88
CA PRO A 141 15.66 -0.13 -3.16
C PRO A 141 15.35 -1.17 -2.07
N PHE A 142 15.01 -2.40 -2.46
CA PHE A 142 14.64 -3.48 -1.53
C PHE A 142 15.65 -3.71 -0.41
N GLU A 143 16.95 -3.58 -0.69
CA GLU A 143 18.03 -3.80 0.29
C GLU A 143 18.05 -2.77 1.44
N LYS A 144 17.28 -1.69 1.33
CA LYS A 144 17.13 -0.70 2.42
C LYS A 144 16.08 -1.11 3.45
N TYR A 145 15.26 -2.13 3.19
CA TYR A 145 14.10 -2.46 3.98
C TYR A 145 14.18 -3.90 4.53
N PRO A 146 13.37 -4.25 5.54
CA PRO A 146 13.32 -5.62 6.06
C PRO A 146 13.03 -6.65 4.96
N ASP A 147 13.55 -7.87 5.11
CA ASP A 147 13.50 -8.88 4.04
C ASP A 147 12.09 -9.23 3.57
N HIS A 148 11.07 -9.14 4.43
CA HIS A 148 9.69 -9.40 4.03
C HIS A 148 9.16 -8.39 2.98
N VAL A 149 9.79 -7.23 2.85
CA VAL A 149 9.44 -6.23 1.81
C VAL A 149 9.80 -6.73 0.40
N LYS A 150 10.75 -7.65 0.27
CA LYS A 150 11.09 -8.31 -1.01
C LYS A 150 9.95 -9.22 -1.52
N ILE A 151 9.00 -9.56 -0.66
CA ILE A 151 7.88 -10.44 -1.00
C ILE A 151 6.76 -9.59 -1.59
N LEU A 152 6.76 -9.45 -2.92
CA LEU A 152 5.86 -8.55 -3.65
C LEU A 152 4.37 -8.81 -3.38
N LYS A 153 3.99 -10.06 -3.11
CA LYS A 153 2.60 -10.45 -2.80
C LYS A 153 2.08 -9.84 -1.49
N GLY A 154 2.96 -9.33 -0.63
CA GLY A 154 2.58 -8.53 0.55
C GLY A 154 2.28 -7.06 0.25
N TYR A 155 2.59 -6.59 -0.96
CA TYR A 155 2.39 -5.20 -1.43
C TYR A 155 2.95 -4.10 -0.52
N THR A 156 3.84 -4.45 0.41
CA THR A 156 4.40 -3.54 1.41
C THR A 156 5.25 -2.43 0.79
N PHE A 157 5.72 -2.60 -0.45
CA PHE A 157 6.40 -1.56 -1.22
C PHE A 157 5.52 -0.33 -1.48
N LYS A 158 4.20 -0.48 -1.60
CA LYS A 158 3.28 0.60 -2.01
C LYS A 158 3.27 1.78 -1.03
N PRO A 159 3.04 1.60 0.28
CA PRO A 159 3.15 2.69 1.26
C PRO A 159 4.55 3.31 1.32
N LEU A 160 5.60 2.52 1.12
CA LEU A 160 6.99 3.00 1.14
C LEU A 160 7.29 3.92 -0.05
N ILE A 161 6.86 3.52 -1.24
CA ILE A 161 6.96 4.36 -2.45
C ILE A 161 6.11 5.61 -2.29
N ALA A 162 4.85 5.46 -1.88
CA ALA A 162 3.94 6.58 -1.69
C ALA A 162 4.52 7.61 -0.72
N GLN A 163 5.05 7.17 0.43
CA GLN A 163 5.70 8.06 1.39
C GLN A 163 6.98 8.69 0.83
N THR A 164 7.80 7.95 0.08
CA THR A 164 9.02 8.50 -0.53
C THR A 164 8.69 9.65 -1.47
N VAL A 165 7.73 9.43 -2.38
CA VAL A 165 7.29 10.45 -3.35
C VAL A 165 6.56 11.59 -2.64
N LEU A 166 5.71 11.29 -1.66
CA LEU A 166 5.06 12.32 -0.84
C LEU A 166 6.10 13.18 -0.10
N ASN A 167 7.21 12.57 0.33
CA ASN A 167 8.29 13.28 1.00
C ASN A 167 9.06 14.23 0.05
N GLU A 168 9.15 13.88 -1.24
CA GLU A 168 9.83 14.66 -2.28
C GLU A 168 8.95 15.73 -2.94
N TYR A 169 7.64 15.52 -3.07
CA TYR A 169 6.76 16.36 -3.90
C TYR A 169 5.51 16.89 -3.20
N GLY A 170 5.14 16.34 -2.04
CA GLY A 170 3.99 16.82 -1.26
C GLY A 170 2.61 16.45 -1.81
N PHE A 171 2.49 15.84 -2.99
CA PHE A 171 1.22 15.36 -3.53
C PHE A 171 1.45 14.18 -4.48
N VAL A 172 0.86 13.03 -4.16
CA VAL A 172 1.03 11.78 -4.93
C VAL A 172 -0.31 11.26 -5.42
N MET A 173 -0.32 10.76 -6.66
CA MET A 173 -1.40 9.96 -7.24
C MET A 173 -0.86 8.58 -7.57
N TRP A 174 -1.24 7.58 -6.79
CA TRP A 174 -0.90 6.20 -7.08
C TRP A 174 -1.90 5.56 -8.04
N ILE A 175 -1.39 4.81 -9.01
CA ILE A 175 -2.18 4.01 -9.94
C ILE A 175 -1.53 2.63 -10.12
N ASP A 176 -2.23 1.56 -9.76
CA ASP A 176 -1.83 0.18 -10.06
C ASP A 176 -1.82 -0.04 -11.58
N ALA A 177 -0.98 -0.97 -12.05
CA ALA A 177 -0.84 -1.31 -13.47
C ALA A 177 -2.18 -1.65 -14.17
N SER A 178 -3.21 -2.04 -13.44
CA SER A 178 -4.56 -2.34 -13.95
C SER A 178 -5.47 -1.12 -14.15
N ILE A 179 -5.12 0.06 -13.61
CA ILE A 179 -5.97 1.26 -13.70
C ILE A 179 -5.91 1.90 -15.09
N ARG A 180 -7.07 2.27 -15.65
CA ARG A 180 -7.21 3.04 -16.89
C ARG A 180 -8.08 4.26 -16.63
N PHE A 181 -7.66 5.42 -17.12
CA PHE A 181 -8.45 6.65 -17.08
C PHE A 181 -9.51 6.62 -18.19
N THR A 182 -10.76 6.90 -17.82
CA THR A 182 -11.86 7.09 -18.78
C THR A 182 -11.90 8.53 -19.33
N THR A 183 -11.30 9.47 -18.60
CA THR A 183 -11.20 10.90 -18.95
C THR A 183 -9.86 11.49 -18.51
N GLY A 184 -9.40 12.52 -19.24
CA GLY A 184 -8.26 13.34 -18.84
C GLY A 184 -8.64 14.51 -17.91
N GLU A 185 -9.92 14.74 -17.65
CA GLU A 185 -10.40 15.84 -16.82
C GLU A 185 -10.34 15.47 -15.33
N LEU A 186 -9.26 15.87 -14.67
CA LEU A 186 -8.90 15.48 -13.30
C LEU A 186 -8.75 16.69 -12.37
N ASP A 187 -8.95 17.91 -12.89
CA ASP A 187 -8.75 19.15 -12.13
C ASP A 187 -9.60 19.15 -10.84
N SER A 188 -10.91 18.85 -10.95
CA SER A 188 -11.80 18.74 -9.80
C SER A 188 -11.35 17.68 -8.80
N LEU A 189 -10.82 16.55 -9.27
CA LEU A 189 -10.30 15.49 -8.42
C LEU A 189 -9.05 15.95 -7.65
N PHE A 190 -8.16 16.70 -8.29
CA PHE A 190 -6.99 17.27 -7.63
C PHE A 190 -7.39 18.32 -6.59
N GLU A 191 -8.34 19.20 -6.91
CA GLU A 191 -8.84 20.22 -5.98
C GLU A 191 -9.46 19.60 -4.71
N ILE A 192 -10.31 18.57 -4.85
CA ILE A 192 -10.89 17.90 -3.68
C ILE A 192 -9.85 17.11 -2.88
N ALA A 193 -8.83 16.53 -3.53
CA ALA A 193 -7.75 15.83 -2.83
C ALA A 193 -6.84 16.79 -2.05
N ILE A 194 -6.59 18.00 -2.57
CA ILE A 194 -5.88 19.05 -1.83
C ILE A 194 -6.68 19.49 -0.59
N LYS A 195 -8.00 19.63 -0.73
CA LYS A 195 -8.89 20.03 0.36
C LYS A 195 -8.99 18.97 1.46
N ASP A 196 -9.21 17.72 1.09
CA ASP A 196 -9.53 16.64 2.03
C ASP A 196 -8.30 15.83 2.46
N GLY A 197 -7.17 15.99 1.77
CA GLY A 197 -5.90 15.36 2.09
C GLY A 197 -5.75 13.92 1.56
N VAL A 198 -6.84 13.17 1.44
CA VAL A 198 -6.84 11.80 0.91
C VAL A 198 -8.08 11.54 0.04
N LYS A 199 -7.88 10.88 -1.09
CA LYS A 199 -8.95 10.38 -1.95
C LYS A 199 -8.63 8.97 -2.45
N ILE A 200 -9.60 8.06 -2.41
CA ILE A 200 -9.39 6.64 -2.73
C ILE A 200 -10.67 6.02 -3.28
N LEU A 201 -10.56 4.96 -4.07
CA LEU A 201 -11.72 4.19 -4.53
C LEU A 201 -12.34 3.38 -3.38
N GLU A 202 -13.66 3.27 -3.40
CA GLU A 202 -14.40 2.38 -2.51
C GLU A 202 -14.45 0.96 -3.10
N GLY A 203 -14.44 -0.06 -2.26
CA GLY A 203 -14.62 -1.46 -2.62
C GLY A 203 -15.94 -2.01 -2.06
N GLU A 204 -16.39 -3.14 -2.57
CA GLU A 204 -17.74 -3.64 -2.29
C GLU A 204 -17.81 -4.66 -1.15
N SER A 205 -16.78 -4.78 -0.32
CA SER A 205 -16.69 -5.89 0.64
C SER A 205 -16.13 -5.47 1.99
N GLY A 206 -16.63 -6.08 3.05
CA GLY A 206 -16.26 -5.76 4.42
C GLY A 206 -14.78 -5.97 4.72
N VAL A 207 -14.14 -4.94 5.29
CA VAL A 207 -12.74 -4.95 5.75
C VAL A 207 -12.51 -6.08 6.76
N GLY A 208 -13.47 -6.32 7.65
CA GLY A 208 -13.43 -7.38 8.65
C GLY A 208 -13.38 -8.78 8.04
N TYR A 209 -14.01 -9.01 6.88
CA TYR A 209 -13.96 -10.30 6.16
C TYR A 209 -12.68 -10.48 5.34
N ARG A 210 -12.09 -9.36 4.88
CA ARG A 210 -10.94 -9.34 3.97
C ARG A 210 -9.60 -9.01 4.65
N THR A 211 -9.56 -9.07 5.97
CA THR A 211 -8.36 -8.79 6.75
C THR A 211 -8.11 -9.88 7.78
N ASP A 212 -6.94 -10.52 7.71
CA ASP A 212 -6.54 -11.54 8.67
C ASP A 212 -6.56 -11.01 10.11
N PRO A 213 -7.02 -11.80 11.09
CA PRO A 213 -7.08 -11.39 12.50
C PRO A 213 -5.73 -10.95 13.08
N THR A 214 -4.62 -11.45 12.52
CA THR A 214 -3.26 -11.06 12.91
C THR A 214 -3.04 -9.55 12.74
N THR A 215 -3.53 -8.96 11.64
CA THR A 215 -3.43 -7.52 11.38
C THR A 215 -4.26 -6.72 12.38
N PHE A 216 -5.50 -7.14 12.66
CA PHE A 216 -6.34 -6.49 13.67
C PHE A 216 -5.70 -6.54 15.06
N LYS A 217 -5.20 -7.71 15.46
CA LYS A 217 -4.49 -7.90 16.72
C LYS A 217 -3.28 -6.98 16.83
N PHE A 218 -2.50 -6.86 15.76
CA PHE A 218 -1.34 -5.96 15.72
C PHE A 218 -1.78 -4.50 15.92
N LEU A 219 -2.79 -4.04 15.19
CA LEU A 219 -3.31 -2.68 15.27
C LEU A 219 -4.11 -2.41 16.56
N ARG A 220 -4.34 -3.45 17.38
CA ARG A 220 -5.20 -3.43 18.58
C ARG A 220 -6.64 -3.02 18.24
N GLU A 221 -7.08 -3.50 17.09
CA GLU A 221 -8.39 -3.22 16.53
C GLU A 221 -9.34 -4.40 16.70
N ASP A 222 -10.62 -4.09 16.87
CA ASP A 222 -11.67 -5.10 16.91
C ASP A 222 -12.19 -5.35 15.48
N PRO A 223 -12.02 -6.55 14.91
CA PRO A 223 -12.47 -6.86 13.55
C PRO A 223 -13.97 -6.63 13.33
N CYS A 224 -14.78 -6.71 14.39
CA CYS A 224 -16.22 -6.51 14.31
C CYS A 224 -16.64 -5.08 13.97
N LEU A 225 -15.81 -4.09 14.32
CA LEU A 225 -16.03 -2.69 13.91
C LEU A 225 -15.95 -2.49 12.39
N PHE A 226 -15.34 -3.44 11.71
CA PHE A 226 -14.99 -3.35 10.30
C PHE A 226 -15.71 -4.40 9.45
N ALA A 227 -16.55 -5.25 10.05
CA ALA A 227 -17.23 -6.35 9.37
C ALA A 227 -18.13 -5.84 8.24
N ASP A 228 -18.96 -4.83 8.50
CA ASP A 228 -19.90 -4.23 7.56
C ASP A 228 -19.33 -3.00 6.84
N LYS A 229 -18.01 -2.79 6.93
CA LYS A 229 -17.34 -1.59 6.43
C LYS A 229 -16.63 -1.89 5.14
N ASN A 230 -17.08 -1.30 4.05
CA ASN A 230 -16.49 -1.47 2.73
C ASN A 230 -14.99 -1.18 2.72
N GLU A 231 -14.19 -2.10 2.18
CA GLU A 231 -12.76 -1.89 2.01
C GLU A 231 -12.50 -0.76 1.02
N THR A 232 -11.34 -0.14 1.14
CA THR A 232 -10.85 0.76 0.08
C THR A 232 -10.24 -0.06 -1.04
N GLN A 233 -10.23 0.43 -2.27
CA GLN A 233 -9.43 -0.15 -3.35
C GLN A 233 -8.13 0.65 -3.53
N THR A 234 -7.02 0.14 -3.00
CA THR A 234 -5.70 0.81 -3.04
C THR A 234 -5.01 0.71 -4.41
N GLY A 235 -5.73 0.25 -5.43
CA GLY A 235 -5.30 0.36 -6.82
C GLY A 235 -5.25 1.79 -7.32
N PHE A 236 -6.03 2.70 -6.71
CA PHE A 236 -5.97 4.13 -6.98
C PHE A 236 -6.04 4.90 -5.66
N PHE A 237 -5.14 5.86 -5.46
CA PHE A 237 -5.34 6.87 -4.40
C PHE A 237 -4.61 8.18 -4.72
N LEU A 238 -5.09 9.25 -4.11
CA LEU A 238 -4.44 10.55 -4.04
C LEU A 238 -4.17 10.89 -2.58
N ILE A 239 -2.95 11.32 -2.28
CA ILE A 239 -2.56 11.74 -0.93
C ILE A 239 -1.85 13.09 -1.04
N TYR A 240 -2.45 14.11 -0.45
CA TYR A 240 -1.90 15.45 -0.31
C TYR A 240 -1.25 15.61 1.06
N ARG A 241 -0.01 16.09 1.09
CA ARG A 241 0.81 16.14 2.30
C ARG A 241 0.33 17.26 3.21
N THR A 242 -0.33 16.88 4.29
CA THR A 242 -0.53 17.74 5.45
C THR A 242 0.07 17.08 6.69
N ARG A 243 0.29 17.87 7.74
CA ARG A 243 0.74 17.32 9.03
C ARG A 243 -0.21 16.25 9.55
N PHE A 244 -1.51 16.49 9.39
CA PHE A 244 -2.54 15.52 9.74
C PHE A 244 -2.33 14.20 8.98
N ILE A 245 -2.33 14.25 7.64
CA ILE A 245 -2.22 13.05 6.78
C ILE A 245 -0.94 12.26 7.07
N VAL A 246 0.18 12.96 7.26
CA VAL A 246 1.46 12.31 7.56
C VAL A 246 1.43 11.62 8.92
N GLU A 247 0.92 12.28 9.96
CA GLU A 247 0.90 11.73 11.33
C GLU A 247 -0.16 10.65 11.54
N THR A 248 -1.34 10.76 10.91
CA THR A 248 -2.48 9.86 11.16
C THR A 248 -2.69 8.80 10.10
N ILE A 249 -2.16 8.96 8.89
CA ILE A 249 -2.34 7.98 7.80
C ILE A 249 -1.00 7.38 7.39
N MET A 250 -0.09 8.21 6.87
CA MET A 250 1.14 7.67 6.28
C MET A 250 2.05 7.02 7.31
N ARG A 251 2.22 7.63 8.49
CA ARG A 251 3.06 7.06 9.55
C ARG A 251 2.61 5.65 9.97
N PRO A 252 1.36 5.41 10.42
CA PRO A 252 0.93 4.06 10.79
C PRO A 252 0.93 3.09 9.61
N TRP A 253 0.56 3.54 8.40
CA TRP A 253 0.56 2.69 7.20
C TRP A 253 1.98 2.23 6.82
N VAL A 254 2.95 3.14 6.80
CA VAL A 254 4.37 2.86 6.58
C VAL A 254 4.96 1.99 7.70
N SER A 255 4.66 2.30 8.97
CA SER A 255 5.13 1.49 10.09
C SER A 255 4.66 0.03 9.99
N CYS A 256 3.43 -0.18 9.53
CA CYS A 256 2.85 -1.50 9.33
C CYS A 256 3.47 -2.25 8.14
N ALA A 257 3.85 -1.56 7.06
CA ALA A 257 4.63 -2.16 5.96
C ALA A 257 6.03 -2.61 6.39
N LEU A 258 6.65 -1.87 7.31
CA LEU A 258 8.00 -2.15 7.81
C LEU A 258 8.03 -3.17 8.96
N THR A 259 6.88 -3.58 9.48
CA THR A 259 6.81 -4.49 10.62
C THR A 259 6.18 -5.82 10.22
N SER A 260 6.94 -6.91 10.34
CA SER A 260 6.41 -8.27 10.19
C SER A 260 5.35 -8.53 11.27
N GLY A 261 4.24 -9.14 10.90
CA GLY A 261 3.07 -9.33 11.76
C GLY A 261 1.97 -8.28 11.58
N CYS A 262 2.21 -7.19 10.83
CA CYS A 262 1.19 -6.16 10.58
C CYS A 262 0.52 -6.31 9.20
N MET A 263 1.19 -5.90 8.12
CA MET A 263 0.69 -6.13 6.74
C MET A 263 1.05 -7.51 6.21
N TYR A 264 2.22 -8.00 6.56
CA TYR A 264 2.74 -9.27 6.09
C TYR A 264 3.17 -10.11 7.29
N PHE A 265 2.86 -11.40 7.24
CA PHE A 265 3.34 -12.40 8.18
C PHE A 265 3.53 -13.73 7.43
N PRO A 266 4.37 -14.65 7.93
CA PRO A 266 4.58 -15.94 7.27
C PRO A 266 3.25 -16.66 7.00
N GLY A 267 3.01 -17.03 5.74
CA GLY A 267 1.78 -17.72 5.29
C GLY A 267 0.67 -16.79 4.81
N SER A 268 0.73 -15.48 5.09
CA SER A 268 -0.27 -14.50 4.64
C SER A 268 -0.45 -14.47 3.12
N GLN A 269 0.62 -14.75 2.36
CA GLN A 269 0.62 -14.79 0.90
C GLN A 269 -0.28 -15.89 0.30
N GLU A 270 -0.70 -16.88 1.09
CA GLU A 270 -1.60 -17.94 0.66
C GLU A 270 -3.07 -17.57 0.86
N ARG A 271 -3.34 -16.49 1.61
CA ARG A 271 -4.69 -16.05 2.00
C ARG A 271 -5.31 -15.02 1.06
N THR A 272 -5.01 -15.07 -0.24
CA THR A 272 -5.42 -14.01 -1.19
C THR A 272 -6.77 -14.21 -1.87
N HIS A 273 -7.37 -15.39 -1.73
CA HIS A 273 -8.63 -15.74 -2.38
C HIS A 273 -9.81 -15.23 -1.54
N CYS A 274 -10.53 -14.22 -2.03
CA CYS A 274 -11.58 -13.50 -1.30
C CYS A 274 -12.99 -13.70 -1.89
N GLU A 275 -13.18 -14.76 -2.67
CA GLU A 275 -14.40 -15.01 -3.45
C GLU A 275 -15.59 -15.49 -2.59
N ASN A 276 -15.33 -15.96 -1.37
CA ASN A 276 -16.35 -16.42 -0.42
C ASN A 276 -16.19 -15.67 0.91
N GLN A 277 -17.22 -14.99 1.41
CA GLN A 277 -17.15 -14.26 2.69
C GLN A 277 -17.59 -15.14 3.86
N ASN A 278 -16.89 -16.25 4.12
CA ASN A 278 -17.27 -17.20 5.17
C ASN A 278 -16.66 -16.83 6.53
N GLY A 279 -17.07 -15.67 7.07
CA GLY A 279 -16.66 -15.21 8.41
C GLY A 279 -15.46 -14.26 8.43
N LEU A 280 -15.22 -13.65 9.59
CA LEU A 280 -14.18 -12.63 9.76
C LEU A 280 -12.79 -13.19 9.44
N GLY A 281 -11.99 -12.36 8.79
CA GLY A 281 -10.62 -12.67 8.39
C GLY A 281 -10.50 -13.88 7.47
N PHE A 282 -11.51 -14.10 6.62
CA PHE A 282 -11.51 -15.17 5.63
C PHE A 282 -10.26 -15.10 4.74
N CYS A 283 -10.02 -13.93 4.14
CA CYS A 283 -8.85 -13.66 3.32
C CYS A 283 -8.08 -12.44 3.85
N HIS A 284 -6.99 -12.08 3.16
CA HIS A 284 -6.17 -10.95 3.52
C HIS A 284 -5.78 -10.10 2.31
N ARG A 285 -5.96 -8.77 2.43
CA ARG A 285 -5.64 -7.78 1.39
C ARG A 285 -4.44 -6.89 1.75
N PHE A 286 -3.64 -7.29 2.74
CA PHE A 286 -2.34 -6.67 3.08
C PHE A 286 -2.42 -5.16 3.33
N GLU A 287 -1.67 -4.36 2.57
CA GLU A 287 -1.64 -2.90 2.69
C GLU A 287 -3.03 -2.26 2.56
N GLN A 288 -3.91 -2.84 1.71
CA GLN A 288 -5.27 -2.38 1.48
C GLN A 288 -6.12 -2.52 2.75
N SER A 289 -5.99 -3.65 3.45
CA SER A 289 -6.65 -3.90 4.73
C SER A 289 -6.28 -2.83 5.75
N VAL A 290 -4.99 -2.52 5.86
CA VAL A 290 -4.46 -1.58 6.85
C VAL A 290 -4.91 -0.15 6.56
N LEU A 291 -4.83 0.28 5.29
CA LEU A 291 -5.30 1.62 4.93
C LEU A 291 -6.81 1.75 5.15
N SER A 292 -7.58 0.71 4.84
CA SER A 292 -9.02 0.69 5.11
C SER A 292 -9.33 0.83 6.61
N ILE A 293 -8.63 0.08 7.48
CA ILE A 293 -8.79 0.17 8.94
C ILE A 293 -8.50 1.60 9.43
N ILE A 294 -7.38 2.19 8.98
CA ILE A 294 -6.99 3.56 9.35
C ILE A 294 -8.07 4.56 8.92
N LEU A 295 -8.53 4.49 7.67
CA LEU A 295 -9.52 5.43 7.12
C LEU A 295 -10.88 5.29 7.79
N TRP A 296 -11.37 4.07 8.03
CA TRP A 296 -12.61 3.86 8.77
C TRP A 296 -12.49 4.35 10.22
N ARG A 297 -11.37 4.09 10.90
CA ARG A 297 -11.14 4.60 12.25
C ARG A 297 -11.26 6.12 12.30
N LEU A 298 -10.64 6.83 11.36
CA LEU A 298 -10.65 8.30 11.30
C LEU A 298 -11.98 8.88 10.82
N TYR A 299 -12.60 8.27 9.81
CA TYR A 299 -13.65 8.89 9.01
C TYR A 299 -14.99 8.14 9.02
N HIS A 300 -15.21 7.14 9.88
CA HIS A 300 -16.47 6.37 9.93
C HIS A 300 -17.76 7.20 9.90
N ALA A 301 -17.73 8.45 10.37
CA ALA A 301 -18.89 9.36 10.36
C ALA A 301 -18.97 10.30 9.12
N ASN A 302 -17.93 10.38 8.29
CA ASN A 302 -17.81 11.30 7.14
C ASN A 302 -16.97 10.69 5.99
N LEU A 303 -17.31 9.49 5.51
CA LEU A 303 -16.53 8.80 4.48
C LEU A 303 -16.69 9.35 3.07
N GLU A 304 -17.72 10.14 2.81
CA GLU A 304 -17.87 10.90 1.58
C GLU A 304 -16.68 11.84 1.33
N ARG A 305 -15.91 12.18 2.38
CA ARG A 305 -14.67 12.95 2.27
C ARG A 305 -13.49 12.12 1.78
N VAL A 306 -13.57 10.80 1.83
CA VAL A 306 -12.47 9.88 1.49
C VAL A 306 -12.68 9.26 0.12
N PHE A 307 -13.91 8.85 -0.19
CA PHE A 307 -14.18 8.14 -1.43
C PHE A 307 -14.35 9.05 -2.64
N ILE A 308 -13.93 8.54 -3.80
CA ILE A 308 -14.15 9.16 -5.10
C ILE A 308 -15.19 8.39 -5.91
N PRO A 309 -15.93 9.06 -6.82
CA PRO A 309 -16.79 8.37 -7.76
C PRO A 309 -15.99 7.44 -8.68
N GLU A 310 -16.44 6.20 -8.87
CA GLU A 310 -15.75 5.20 -9.71
C GLU A 310 -15.71 5.57 -11.21
N THR A 311 -16.51 6.55 -11.65
CA THR A 311 -16.69 6.86 -13.08
C THR A 311 -15.46 7.43 -13.79
N LEU A 312 -14.42 7.81 -13.05
CA LEU A 312 -13.18 8.39 -13.61
C LEU A 312 -12.18 7.32 -14.06
N PHE A 313 -12.38 6.05 -13.66
CA PHE A 313 -11.40 4.99 -13.83
C PHE A 313 -12.06 3.64 -14.16
N ASP A 314 -11.41 2.86 -15.02
CA ASP A 314 -11.69 1.44 -15.17
C ASP A 314 -10.56 0.61 -14.54
N VAL A 315 -10.94 -0.45 -13.81
CA VAL A 315 -10.01 -1.43 -13.27
C VAL A 315 -9.94 -2.63 -14.22
N GLN A 316 -8.89 -2.70 -15.03
CA GLN A 316 -8.72 -3.74 -16.07
C GLN A 316 -7.60 -4.71 -15.71
N ARG A 317 -7.89 -5.62 -14.76
CA ARG A 317 -6.94 -6.65 -14.30
C ARG A 317 -6.63 -7.65 -15.41
N ASP A 318 -5.36 -8.03 -15.51
CA ASP A 318 -4.84 -9.01 -16.47
C ASP A 318 -5.00 -8.60 -17.94
N ARG A 319 -5.21 -7.29 -18.20
CA ARG A 319 -5.39 -6.73 -19.55
C ARG A 319 -4.15 -5.94 -19.96
N GLY A 320 -3.23 -6.65 -20.62
CA GLY A 320 -1.98 -6.10 -21.13
C GLY A 320 -1.98 -5.67 -22.61
N ALA A 321 -0.95 -4.94 -23.00
CA ALA A 321 -0.68 -4.52 -24.38
C ALA A 321 0.81 -4.57 -24.70
N LYS A 322 1.14 -4.79 -25.97
CA LYS A 322 2.50 -4.65 -26.54
C LYS A 322 2.71 -3.24 -27.09
N TYR A 323 2.53 -2.26 -26.20
CA TYR A 323 2.47 -0.85 -26.58
C TYR A 323 3.83 -0.34 -27.05
N PHE A 324 4.91 -0.69 -26.37
CA PHE A 324 6.25 -0.22 -26.69
C PHE A 324 6.75 -0.75 -28.02
N GLU A 325 6.50 -2.02 -28.34
CA GLU A 325 6.79 -2.60 -29.65
C GLU A 325 6.02 -1.87 -30.75
N SER A 326 4.77 -1.47 -30.49
CA SER A 326 3.98 -0.68 -31.44
C SER A 326 4.57 0.71 -31.72
N LEU A 327 5.26 1.31 -30.75
CA LEU A 327 5.93 2.61 -30.92
C LEU A 327 7.18 2.48 -31.79
N GLU A 328 7.94 1.40 -31.62
CA GLU A 328 9.13 1.14 -32.44
C GLU A 328 8.78 0.90 -33.90
N ASN A 329 7.74 0.11 -34.16
CA ASN A 329 7.27 -0.15 -35.51
C ASN A 329 6.79 1.12 -36.21
N LYS A 330 6.11 2.04 -35.51
CA LYS A 330 5.69 3.32 -36.08
C LYS A 330 6.88 4.18 -36.50
N ASN A 331 7.95 4.23 -35.70
CA ASN A 331 9.14 5.00 -36.04
C ASN A 331 9.83 4.46 -37.31
N HIS A 332 9.81 3.15 -37.55
CA HIS A 332 10.39 2.57 -38.78
C HIS A 332 9.67 2.97 -40.08
N PHE A 333 8.36 3.25 -40.04
CA PHE A 333 7.62 3.66 -41.24
C PHE A 333 7.79 5.15 -41.63
N PHE A 334 8.30 6.00 -40.74
CA PHE A 334 8.53 7.43 -41.04
C PHE A 334 9.95 7.74 -41.54
N PHE A 335 10.86 6.78 -41.48
CA PHE A 335 12.26 6.92 -41.96
C PHE A 335 12.60 5.97 -43.13
N GLY A 336 11.60 5.33 -43.74
CA GLY A 336 11.74 4.40 -44.87
C GLY A 336 11.41 5.02 -46.21
#